data_AF-A0AAD7D311-F1
#
_entry.id   AF-A0AAD7D311-F1
#
_cell.length_a   1.000
_cell.length_b   1.000
_cell.length_c   1.000
_cell.angle_alpha   90.00
_cell.angle_beta   90.00
_cell.angle_gamma   90.00
#
_symmetry.space_group_name_H-M   'P 1'
#
loop_
_entity.id
_entity.type
_entity.pdbx_description
1 polymer ?
#
loop_
_entity_poly.entity_id
_entity_poly.type
_entity_poly.pdbx_seq_one_letter_code
_entity_poly.pdbx_strand_id
1 'polypeptide(L)'
;MNTRPQHITADFIKICWQHSKETLVSAEDYDRLMDFAYLESVKKLDAYTSFVYGLDIPQITNWWKHKEINDYMIPCLIKLQSRLSAEVWDSTPSTTNTNEVQHHWTNSVTSIKLTPVEALESQRTVDQNIADQIKMSLETSILLNPNNKISLV
;
A
#
# COMPACT_ATOMS: atom_id res chain seq x y z
N MET A 1 -26.74 -7.85 -0.15
CA MET A 1 -25.26 -7.87 -0.32
C MET A 1 -24.83 -6.46 -0.72
N ASN A 2 -23.94 -5.83 0.05
CA ASN A 2 -23.49 -4.46 -0.22
C ASN A 2 -22.43 -4.51 -1.34
N THR A 3 -22.82 -4.16 -2.56
CA THR A 3 -22.07 -4.41 -3.81
C THR A 3 -21.07 -3.31 -4.16
N ARG A 4 -20.52 -2.60 -3.17
CA ARG A 4 -19.50 -1.58 -3.44
C ARG A 4 -18.19 -2.29 -3.79
N PRO A 5 -17.56 -2.02 -4.95
CA PRO A 5 -16.31 -2.67 -5.36
C PRO A 5 -15.21 -2.58 -4.30
N GLN A 6 -15.21 -1.49 -3.53
CA GLN A 6 -14.27 -1.20 -2.45
C GLN A 6 -14.44 -2.13 -1.23
N HIS A 7 -15.57 -2.81 -1.07
CA HIS A 7 -15.79 -3.75 0.04
C HIS A 7 -15.38 -5.18 -0.30
N ILE A 8 -15.15 -5.46 -1.59
CA ILE A 8 -14.63 -6.74 -2.06
C ILE A 8 -13.11 -6.80 -1.82
N THR A 9 -12.42 -5.65 -1.82
CA THR A 9 -10.96 -5.59 -1.59
C THR A 9 -10.57 -6.17 -0.22
N ALA A 10 -11.38 -5.96 0.82
CA ALA A 10 -11.19 -6.56 2.13
C ALA A 10 -11.26 -8.11 2.15
N ASP A 11 -11.82 -8.72 1.09
CA ASP A 11 -11.94 -10.16 0.95
C ASP A 11 -10.67 -10.81 0.36
N PHE A 12 -9.75 -10.03 -0.24
CA PHE A 12 -8.56 -10.59 -0.91
C PHE A 12 -7.27 -9.75 -0.81
N ILE A 13 -7.28 -8.59 -0.15
CA ILE A 13 -6.11 -7.69 -0.05
C ILE A 13 -5.63 -7.56 1.40
N LYS A 14 -4.32 -7.74 1.58
CA LYS A 14 -3.53 -7.30 2.75
C LYS A 14 -2.64 -6.14 2.31
N ILE A 15 -2.75 -4.99 2.96
CA ILE A 15 -1.95 -3.78 2.65
C ILE A 15 -0.68 -3.81 3.51
N CYS A 16 0.48 -3.40 2.95
CA CYS A 16 1.70 -3.33 3.77
C CYS A 16 1.59 -2.29 4.89
N TRP A 17 2.45 -2.46 5.88
CA TRP A 17 2.50 -1.61 7.07
C TRP A 17 3.41 -0.39 6.93
N GLN A 18 3.90 -0.08 5.73
CA GLN A 18 4.57 1.18 5.50
C GLN A 18 3.61 2.30 5.93
N HIS A 19 4.03 3.14 6.88
CA HIS A 19 3.63 4.53 7.15
C HIS A 19 3.64 4.88 8.66
N SER A 20 4.75 5.48 9.09
CA SER A 20 4.84 6.64 10.00
C SER A 20 6.28 7.15 9.87
N LYS A 21 6.51 8.47 9.87
CA LYS A 21 7.87 9.02 9.89
C LYS A 21 8.36 8.99 11.34
N GLU A 22 9.34 8.14 11.63
CA GLU A 22 10.01 8.01 12.94
C GLU A 22 10.34 9.38 13.58
N THR A 23 10.60 10.40 12.75
CA THR A 23 10.99 11.74 13.20
C THR A 23 9.88 12.56 13.86
N LEU A 24 8.62 12.13 13.85
CA LEU A 24 7.49 12.91 14.38
C LEU A 24 7.14 12.59 15.83
N VAL A 25 7.62 11.47 16.35
CA VAL A 25 7.24 10.95 17.67
C VAL A 25 8.46 10.39 18.40
N SER A 26 8.31 10.07 19.68
CA SER A 26 9.34 9.31 20.40
C SER A 26 9.48 7.90 19.81
N ALA A 27 10.59 7.22 20.08
CA ALA A 27 10.77 5.83 19.67
C ALA A 27 9.69 4.90 20.27
N GLU A 28 9.32 5.14 21.53
CA GLU A 28 8.25 4.38 22.21
C GLU A 28 6.89 4.58 21.54
N ASP A 29 6.54 5.82 21.22
CA ASP A 29 5.31 6.13 20.49
C ASP A 29 5.34 5.57 19.07
N TYR A 30 6.51 5.56 18.42
CA TYR A 30 6.68 4.95 17.10
C TYR A 30 6.43 3.45 17.15
N ASP A 31 7.06 2.74 18.09
CA ASP A 31 6.84 1.30 18.28
C ASP A 31 5.35 1.03 18.55
N ARG A 32 4.73 1.86 19.39
CA ARG A 32 3.30 1.75 19.68
C ARG A 32 2.42 2.06 18.47
N LEU A 33 2.82 3.00 17.61
CA LEU A 33 2.14 3.24 16.34
C LEU A 33 2.25 2.03 15.41
N MET A 34 3.36 1.30 15.43
CA MET A 34 3.53 0.10 14.58
C MET A 34 2.76 -1.12 15.09
N ASP A 35 2.28 -1.11 16.34
CA ASP A 35 1.50 -2.22 16.94
C ASP A 35 0.12 -2.44 16.31
N PHE A 36 -0.40 -1.51 15.49
CA PHE A 36 -1.77 -1.62 14.95
C PHE A 36 -2.01 -2.95 14.21
N ALA A 37 -0.98 -3.50 13.59
CA ALA A 37 -1.04 -4.74 12.84
C ALA A 37 -1.35 -5.98 13.72
N TYR A 38 -1.02 -5.89 15.00
CA TYR A 38 -1.10 -6.99 15.97
C TYR A 38 -2.27 -6.85 16.95
N LEU A 39 -3.24 -5.98 16.63
CA LEU A 39 -4.42 -5.79 17.46
C LEU A 39 -5.36 -7.01 17.35
N GLU A 40 -5.61 -7.66 18.48
CA GLU A 40 -6.39 -8.92 18.55
C GLU A 40 -7.82 -8.74 19.07
N SER A 41 -8.21 -7.52 19.46
CA SER A 41 -9.57 -7.27 19.93
C SER A 41 -10.04 -5.86 19.61
N VAL A 42 -11.37 -5.69 19.51
CA VAL A 42 -12.00 -4.39 19.27
C VAL A 42 -11.62 -3.41 20.38
N LYS A 43 -11.57 -3.87 21.64
CA LYS A 43 -11.11 -3.04 22.76
C LYS A 43 -9.66 -2.53 22.59
N LYS A 44 -8.76 -3.38 22.07
CA LYS A 44 -7.38 -2.96 21.76
C LYS A 44 -7.36 -1.95 20.60
N LEU A 45 -8.24 -2.11 19.61
CA LEU A 45 -8.40 -1.15 18.51
C LEU A 45 -8.91 0.20 19.00
N ASP A 46 -9.93 0.25 19.85
CA ASP A 46 -10.45 1.49 20.42
C ASP A 46 -9.39 2.21 21.26
N ALA A 47 -8.61 1.45 22.04
CA ALA A 47 -7.51 1.97 22.83
C ALA A 47 -6.39 2.53 21.93
N TYR A 48 -6.07 1.84 20.83
CA TYR A 48 -5.10 2.30 19.84
C TYR A 48 -5.59 3.60 19.15
N THR A 49 -6.84 3.66 18.72
CA THR A 49 -7.45 4.86 18.15
C THR A 49 -7.38 6.04 19.11
N SER A 50 -7.68 5.80 20.38
CA SER A 50 -7.59 6.83 21.43
C SER A 50 -6.16 7.31 21.65
N PHE A 51 -5.18 6.39 21.64
CA PHE A 51 -3.76 6.72 21.69
C PHE A 51 -3.35 7.61 20.52
N VAL A 52 -3.70 7.23 19.28
CA VAL A 52 -3.37 8.01 18.07
C VAL A 52 -3.93 9.44 18.15
N TYR A 53 -5.18 9.60 18.58
CA TYR A 53 -5.77 10.92 18.75
C TYR A 53 -5.16 11.70 19.92
N GLY A 54 -4.67 11.02 20.95
CA GLY A 54 -3.98 11.60 22.10
C GLY A 54 -2.59 12.16 21.81
N LEU A 55 -1.93 11.74 20.72
CA LEU A 55 -0.63 12.28 20.31
C LEU A 55 -0.71 13.75 19.85
N ASP A 56 -1.90 14.24 19.47
CA ASP A 56 -2.16 15.60 18.99
C ASP A 56 -1.24 16.06 17.83
N ILE A 57 -0.80 15.10 16.99
CA ILE A 57 0.04 15.36 15.82
C ILE A 57 -0.83 15.27 14.56
N PRO A 58 -1.11 16.39 13.85
CA PRO A 58 -2.03 16.42 12.73
C PRO A 58 -1.73 15.42 11.62
N GLN A 59 -0.45 15.13 11.35
CA GLN A 59 -0.11 14.16 10.29
C GLN A 59 -0.54 12.74 10.65
N ILE A 60 -0.38 12.36 11.91
CA ILE A 60 -0.68 11.01 12.42
C ILE A 60 -2.19 10.85 12.61
N THR A 61 -2.84 11.86 13.19
CA THR A 61 -4.30 11.84 13.38
C THR A 61 -5.05 11.82 12.05
N ASN A 62 -4.63 12.63 11.07
CA ASN A 62 -5.24 12.60 9.73
C ASN A 62 -4.98 11.27 9.00
N TRP A 63 -3.80 10.67 9.17
CA TRP A 63 -3.50 9.34 8.62
C TRP A 63 -4.45 8.28 9.18
N TRP A 64 -4.70 8.28 10.49
CA TRP A 64 -5.62 7.31 11.09
C TRP A 64 -7.07 7.58 10.71
N LYS A 65 -7.49 8.85 10.74
CA LYS A 65 -8.82 9.27 10.31
C LYS A 65 -9.11 8.89 8.86
N HIS A 66 -8.11 8.96 7.97
CA HIS A 66 -8.25 8.49 6.59
C HIS A 66 -8.56 6.99 6.53
N LYS A 67 -7.95 6.18 7.40
CA LYS A 67 -8.26 4.74 7.54
C LYS A 67 -9.65 4.47 8.08
N GLU A 68 -10.14 5.27 9.02
CA GLU A 68 -11.48 5.12 9.57
C GLU A 68 -12.58 5.53 8.58
N ILE A 69 -12.37 6.60 7.81
CA ILE A 69 -13.34 7.07 6.80
C ILE A 69 -13.50 6.05 5.66
N ASN A 70 -12.41 5.40 5.28
CA ASN A 70 -12.40 4.36 4.26
C ASN A 70 -12.52 3.01 4.95
N ASP A 71 -13.76 2.64 5.27
CA ASP A 71 -14.14 1.42 6.00
C ASP A 71 -13.49 0.11 5.51
N TYR A 72 -13.09 0.04 4.24
CA TYR A 72 -12.37 -1.11 3.68
C TYR A 72 -10.89 -1.20 4.06
N MET A 73 -10.23 -0.11 4.48
CA MET A 73 -8.78 -0.12 4.72
C MET A 73 -8.39 -0.81 6.02
N ILE A 74 -9.17 -0.63 7.09
CA ILE A 74 -8.90 -1.28 8.39
C ILE A 74 -8.90 -2.82 8.27
N PRO A 75 -9.90 -3.47 7.62
CA PRO A 75 -9.88 -4.89 7.29
C PRO A 75 -8.65 -5.37 6.52
N CYS A 76 -8.09 -4.52 5.65
CA CYS A 76 -6.91 -4.85 4.87
C CYS A 76 -5.59 -4.67 5.66
N LEU A 77 -5.63 -4.02 6.83
CA LEU A 77 -4.45 -3.70 7.64
C LEU A 77 -4.36 -4.55 8.92
N ILE A 78 -5.52 -4.92 9.49
CA ILE A 78 -5.62 -5.56 10.80
C ILE A 78 -6.29 -6.92 10.64
N LYS A 79 -5.57 -7.99 11.01
CA LYS A 79 -6.05 -9.38 10.90
C LYS A 79 -7.43 -9.59 11.52
N LEU A 80 -7.66 -8.98 12.69
CA LEU A 80 -8.94 -9.04 13.42
C LEU A 80 -10.15 -8.62 12.58
N GLN A 81 -9.96 -7.63 11.71
CA GLN A 81 -11.03 -7.03 10.91
C GLN A 81 -11.06 -7.60 9.48
N SER A 82 -10.07 -8.41 9.12
CA SER A 82 -9.97 -9.01 7.79
C SER A 82 -11.01 -10.10 7.59
N ARG A 83 -11.44 -10.26 6.34
CA ARG A 83 -12.29 -11.38 5.91
C ARG A 83 -11.48 -12.51 5.29
N LEU A 84 -10.18 -12.32 5.11
CA LEU A 84 -9.26 -13.39 4.75
C LEU A 84 -9.26 -14.48 5.82
N SER A 85 -9.13 -15.73 5.40
CA SER A 85 -8.86 -16.81 6.36
C SER A 85 -7.51 -16.56 7.04
N ALA A 86 -7.36 -16.99 8.28
CA ALA A 86 -6.12 -16.80 9.04
C ALA A 86 -4.90 -17.36 8.29
N GLU A 87 -5.06 -18.52 7.64
CA GLU A 87 -4.03 -19.15 6.80
C GLU A 87 -3.62 -18.28 5.61
N VAL A 88 -4.60 -17.72 4.89
CA VAL A 88 -4.31 -16.82 3.75
C VAL A 88 -3.68 -15.52 4.25
N TRP A 89 -4.13 -14.97 5.36
CA TRP A 89 -3.56 -13.74 5.93
C TRP A 89 -2.10 -13.91 6.36
N ASP A 90 -1.79 -15.04 7.01
CA ASP A 90 -0.46 -15.35 7.54
C ASP A 90 0.53 -15.75 6.42
N SER A 91 0.04 -16.44 5.39
CA SER A 91 0.83 -16.79 4.20
C SER A 91 1.04 -15.62 3.23
N THR A 92 0.19 -14.59 3.28
CA THR A 92 0.32 -13.38 2.45
C THR A 92 1.41 -12.47 3.05
N PRO A 93 2.52 -12.20 2.32
CA PRO A 93 3.58 -11.33 2.83
C PRO A 93 3.05 -9.95 3.20
N SER A 94 3.52 -9.38 4.32
CA SER A 94 3.21 -7.98 4.67
C SER A 94 3.93 -6.97 3.76
N THR A 95 4.70 -7.45 2.77
CA THR A 95 5.44 -6.68 1.75
C THR A 95 4.79 -6.71 0.37
N THR A 96 3.79 -7.57 0.13
CA THR A 96 3.05 -7.58 -1.13
C THR A 96 2.01 -6.47 -1.10
N ASN A 97 2.46 -5.26 -1.38
CA ASN A 97 1.61 -4.11 -1.40
C ASN A 97 1.33 -3.63 -2.84
N THR A 98 0.13 -3.90 -3.33
CA THR A 98 -0.40 -3.27 -4.55
C THR A 98 -0.42 -1.73 -4.42
N ASN A 99 -0.58 -1.23 -3.21
CA ASN A 99 -0.51 0.17 -2.82
C ASN A 99 0.95 0.73 -2.74
N GLU A 100 2.03 -0.06 -2.88
CA GLU A 100 3.44 0.42 -2.80
C GLU A 100 3.95 0.67 -4.20
N VAL A 101 3.55 -0.22 -5.11
CA VAL A 101 3.43 0.13 -6.50
C VAL A 101 2.58 1.37 -6.58
N GLN A 102 1.42 1.48 -5.92
CA GLN A 102 0.66 2.73 -5.91
C GLN A 102 1.43 3.90 -5.29
N HIS A 103 2.13 3.87 -4.16
CA HIS A 103 2.83 5.08 -3.69
C HIS A 103 4.07 5.45 -4.53
N HIS A 104 4.84 4.50 -5.03
CA HIS A 104 5.96 4.79 -5.92
C HIS A 104 5.47 5.21 -7.31
N TRP A 105 4.45 4.54 -7.85
CA TRP A 105 3.78 4.84 -9.11
C TRP A 105 2.99 6.14 -9.02
N THR A 106 2.14 6.32 -8.02
CA THR A 106 1.46 7.58 -7.69
C THR A 106 2.48 8.67 -7.44
N ASN A 107 3.63 8.47 -6.80
CA ASN A 107 4.64 9.54 -6.74
C ASN A 107 5.34 9.78 -8.10
N SER A 108 5.57 8.74 -8.91
CA SER A 108 6.14 8.86 -10.25
C SER A 108 5.15 9.31 -11.34
N VAL A 109 3.84 9.25 -11.07
CA VAL A 109 2.73 9.48 -12.02
C VAL A 109 1.80 10.62 -11.55
N THR A 110 1.45 10.72 -10.26
CA THR A 110 0.59 11.80 -9.69
C THR A 110 1.33 13.07 -9.26
N SER A 111 2.63 13.17 -9.56
CA SER A 111 3.21 14.51 -9.80
C SER A 111 2.60 15.19 -11.05
N ILE A 112 1.68 14.52 -11.75
CA ILE A 112 0.98 15.06 -12.91
C ILE A 112 -0.53 14.99 -12.64
N LYS A 113 -1.19 16.16 -12.60
CA LYS A 113 -2.64 16.34 -12.47
C LYS A 113 -3.36 15.90 -13.76
N LEU A 114 -3.25 14.63 -14.13
CA LEU A 114 -3.85 14.10 -15.34
C LEU A 114 -5.31 13.72 -15.11
N THR A 115 -6.14 14.04 -16.10
CA THR A 115 -7.52 13.56 -16.19
C THR A 115 -7.55 12.04 -16.45
N PRO A 116 -8.68 11.35 -16.22
CA PRO A 116 -8.77 9.90 -16.40
C PRO A 116 -8.35 9.39 -17.79
N VAL A 117 -8.57 10.18 -18.85
CA VAL A 117 -8.16 9.82 -20.22
C VAL A 117 -6.64 9.89 -20.38
N GLU A 118 -6.02 10.96 -19.90
CA GLU A 118 -4.57 11.14 -19.95
C GLU A 118 -3.84 10.08 -19.09
N ALA A 119 -4.44 9.67 -17.97
CA ALA A 119 -3.94 8.56 -17.17
C ALA A 119 -3.98 7.24 -17.97
N LEU A 120 -5.08 6.93 -18.67
CA LEU A 120 -5.20 5.75 -19.52
C LEU A 120 -4.19 5.75 -20.68
N GLU A 121 -3.96 6.89 -21.33
CA GLU A 121 -2.96 7.02 -22.39
C GLU A 121 -1.53 6.86 -21.86
N SER A 122 -1.23 7.40 -20.68
CA SER A 122 0.07 7.22 -20.02
C SER A 122 0.33 5.74 -19.71
N GLN A 123 -0.71 5.01 -19.30
CA GLN A 123 -0.60 3.60 -18.96
C GLN A 123 -0.36 2.73 -20.21
N ARG A 124 -0.97 3.06 -21.36
CA ARG A 124 -0.67 2.37 -22.63
C ARG A 124 0.80 2.51 -23.04
N THR A 125 1.40 3.67 -22.79
CA THR A 125 2.82 3.91 -23.09
C THR A 125 3.73 3.04 -22.21
N VAL A 126 3.37 2.90 -20.94
CA VAL A 126 4.07 2.03 -19.99
C VAL A 126 3.96 0.57 -20.40
N ASP A 127 2.74 0.11 -20.69
CA ASP A 127 2.49 -1.27 -21.10
C ASP A 127 3.28 -1.61 -22.37
N GLN A 128 3.38 -0.67 -23.32
CA GLN A 128 4.19 -0.84 -24.52
C GLN A 128 5.68 -0.95 -24.18
N ASN A 129 6.20 -0.09 -23.31
CA ASN A 129 7.61 -0.15 -22.89
C ASN A 129 7.96 -1.45 -22.18
N ILE A 130 7.04 -2.00 -21.37
CA ILE A 130 7.23 -3.30 -20.71
C ILE A 130 7.18 -4.44 -21.74
N ALA A 131 6.23 -4.39 -22.67
CA ALA A 131 6.14 -5.38 -23.75
C ALA A 131 7.42 -5.42 -24.61
N ASP A 132 7.96 -4.25 -24.94
CA ASP A 132 9.21 -4.13 -25.68
C ASP A 132 10.40 -4.65 -24.88
N GLN A 133 10.47 -4.38 -23.57
CA GLN A 133 11.49 -4.93 -22.69
C GLN A 133 11.42 -6.46 -22.57
N ILE A 134 10.22 -7.03 -22.45
CA ILE A 134 10.02 -8.48 -22.43
C ILE A 134 10.48 -9.09 -23.75
N LYS A 135 10.09 -8.49 -24.88
CA LYS A 135 10.50 -8.93 -26.21
C LYS A 135 12.03 -8.89 -26.36
N MET A 136 12.67 -7.77 -26.01
CA MET A 136 14.13 -7.65 -26.02
C MET A 136 14.80 -8.66 -25.09
N SER A 137 14.23 -8.91 -23.90
CA SER A 137 14.75 -9.90 -22.97
C SER A 137 14.65 -11.32 -23.51
N LEU A 138 13.59 -11.65 -24.26
CA LEU A 138 13.45 -12.94 -24.93
C LEU A 138 14.45 -13.10 -26.08
N GLU A 139 14.70 -12.03 -26.83
CA GLU A 139 15.62 -12.04 -27.96
C GLU A 139 17.10 -12.04 -27.53
N THR A 140 17.44 -11.32 -26.46
CA THR A 140 18.83 -11.16 -25.99
C THR A 140 19.20 -12.07 -24.82
N SER A 141 18.23 -12.74 -24.19
CA SER A 141 18.40 -13.47 -22.92
C SER A 141 18.97 -12.62 -21.77
N ILE A 142 18.96 -11.29 -21.90
CA ILE A 142 19.43 -10.34 -20.89
C ILE A 142 18.21 -9.55 -20.41
N LEU A 143 17.86 -9.71 -19.13
CA LEU A 143 16.94 -8.81 -18.45
C LEU A 143 17.62 -7.45 -18.27
N LEU A 144 17.04 -6.41 -18.87
CA LEU A 144 17.47 -5.03 -18.67
C LEU A 144 17.23 -4.64 -17.20
N ASN A 145 18.28 -4.71 -16.41
CA ASN A 145 18.36 -4.09 -15.10
C ASN A 145 18.81 -2.63 -15.30
N PRO A 146 18.32 -1.64 -14.54
CA PRO A 146 18.85 -0.26 -14.56
C PRO A 146 20.38 -0.18 -14.31
N ASN A 147 20.98 -1.23 -13.74
CA ASN A 147 22.44 -1.37 -13.57
C ASN A 147 23.16 -2.07 -14.74
N ASN A 148 22.44 -2.63 -15.70
CA ASN A 148 23.00 -3.23 -16.92
C ASN A 148 22.88 -2.23 -18.08
N LYS A 149 23.96 -1.50 -18.36
CA LYS A 149 24.08 -0.73 -19.60
C LYS A 149 24.60 -1.64 -20.70
N ILE A 150 23.79 -1.84 -21.74
CA ILE A 150 24.28 -2.45 -22.99
C ILE A 150 25.15 -1.39 -23.67
N SER A 151 26.47 -1.61 -23.66
CA SER A 151 27.38 -0.86 -24.53
C SER A 151 27.23 -1.42 -25.94
N LEU A 152 26.62 -0.63 -26.83
CA LEU A 152 26.65 -0.90 -28.27
C LEU A 152 28.11 -0.76 -28.73
N VAL A 153 28.68 -1.85 -29.24
CA VAL A 153 29.93 -1.87 -30.03
C VAL A 153 29.55 -1.77 -31.50
#